data_AF-A0A952X7U6-F1
#
_entry.id   AF-A0A952X7U6-F1
#
_cell.length_a   1.000
_cell.length_b   1.000
_cell.length_c   1.000
_cell.angle_alpha   90.00
_cell.angle_beta   90.00
_cell.angle_gamma   90.00
#
_symmetry.space_group_name_H-M   'P 1'
#
loop_
_entity.id
_entity.type
_entity.pdbx_description
1 polymer ?
#
loop_
_entity_poly.entity_id
_entity_poly.type
_entity_poly.pdbx_seq_one_letter_code
_entity_poly.pdbx_strand_id
1 'polypeptide(L)'
;MSSIFNWIMANQEPACVIIISFIILLTLRHLFFRRPLSGFLYHSVIGVACFVLAIGGGGVQNDGYKNLEIIRNLEQKGLLDDVIKHPEKYDHMMRADLEQFKNSQNLEDYLRKYDSDVDRNEAVTVGWLFVLFSEFCLGLVALIRGFHGIRK
;
A
#
# COMPACT_ATOMS: atom_id res chain seq x y z
N MET A 1 14.31 -24.14 1.62
CA MET A 1 13.81 -23.08 2.53
C MET A 1 12.65 -22.37 1.83
N SER A 2 11.55 -22.12 2.54
CA SER A 2 10.29 -21.65 1.93
C SER A 2 10.44 -20.28 1.25
N SER A 3 9.71 -20.07 0.15
CA SER A 3 9.69 -18.81 -0.60
C SER A 3 9.39 -17.58 0.27
N ILE A 4 8.58 -17.77 1.31
CA ILE A 4 8.21 -16.75 2.30
C ILE A 4 9.42 -16.31 3.14
N PHE A 5 10.26 -17.24 3.57
CA PHE A 5 11.44 -16.89 4.38
C PHE A 5 12.42 -16.05 3.57
N ASN A 6 12.65 -16.42 2.31
CA ASN A 6 13.49 -15.65 1.40
C ASN A 6 12.91 -14.27 1.12
N TRP A 7 11.58 -14.16 0.98
CA TRP A 7 10.91 -12.86 0.78
C TRP A 7 11.04 -11.95 2.01
N ILE A 8 10.86 -12.49 3.22
CA ILE A 8 11.03 -11.72 4.47
C ILE A 8 12.48 -11.24 4.60
N MET A 9 13.45 -12.10 4.30
CA MET A 9 14.88 -11.73 4.36
C MET A 9 15.26 -10.67 3.32
N ALA A 10 14.57 -10.63 2.18
CA ALA A 10 14.75 -9.60 1.15
C ALA A 10 14.00 -8.29 1.47
N ASN A 11 12.96 -8.32 2.31
CA ASN A 11 12.04 -7.21 2.57
C ASN A 11 11.89 -6.95 4.08
N GLN A 12 13.02 -6.83 4.78
CA GLN A 12 13.05 -6.78 6.25
C GLN A 12 12.30 -5.58 6.84
N GLU A 13 12.44 -4.40 6.23
CA GLU A 13 11.79 -3.18 6.70
C GLU A 13 10.25 -3.23 6.62
N PRO A 14 9.63 -3.50 5.45
CA PRO A 14 8.17 -3.62 5.37
C PRO A 14 7.63 -4.80 6.19
N ALA A 15 8.38 -5.92 6.29
CA ALA A 15 8.01 -7.04 7.15
C ALA A 15 7.93 -6.62 8.64
N CYS A 16 8.92 -5.87 9.13
CA CYS A 16 8.90 -5.31 10.49
C CYS A 16 7.72 -4.34 10.67
N VAL A 17 7.45 -3.48 9.70
CA VAL A 17 6.32 -2.54 9.75
C VAL A 17 4.98 -3.29 9.83
N ILE A 18 4.80 -4.37 9.05
CA ILE A 18 3.59 -5.23 9.10
C ILE A 18 3.41 -5.78 10.52
N ILE A 19 4.44 -6.41 11.09
CA ILE A 19 4.38 -7.07 12.40
C ILE A 19 4.10 -6.05 13.50
N ILE A 20 4.82 -4.92 13.51
CA ILE A 20 4.65 -3.86 14.50
C ILE A 20 3.25 -3.25 14.41
N SER A 21 2.77 -2.96 13.20
CA SER A 21 1.43 -2.42 12.97
C SER A 21 0.37 -3.39 13.50
N PHE A 22 0.49 -4.68 13.19
CA PHE A 22 -0.41 -5.70 13.71
C PHE A 22 -0.45 -5.73 15.24
N ILE A 23 0.71 -5.73 15.91
CA ILE A 23 0.80 -5.79 17.39
C ILE A 23 0.20 -4.53 18.03
N ILE A 24 0.51 -3.34 17.51
CA ILE A 24 -0.02 -2.08 18.03
C ILE A 24 -1.54 -2.07 17.92
N LEU A 25 -2.08 -2.43 16.76
CA LEU A 25 -3.52 -2.43 16.52
C LEU A 25 -4.25 -3.46 17.38
N LEU A 26 -3.67 -4.67 17.53
CA LEU A 26 -4.21 -5.69 18.43
C LEU A 26 -4.21 -5.23 19.89
N THR A 27 -3.18 -4.49 20.30
CA THR A 27 -3.07 -3.92 21.65
C THR A 27 -4.11 -2.84 21.88
N LEU A 28 -4.27 -1.89 20.94
CA LEU A 28 -5.29 -0.85 20.99
C LEU A 28 -6.70 -1.45 21.08
N ARG A 29 -6.97 -2.49 20.30
CA ARG A 29 -8.20 -3.26 20.40
C ARG A 29 -8.47 -3.74 21.82
N HIS A 30 -7.50 -4.41 22.44
CA HIS A 30 -7.68 -5.00 23.77
C HIS A 30 -7.89 -3.93 24.86
N LEU A 31 -7.22 -2.78 24.73
CA LEU A 31 -7.29 -1.69 25.70
C LEU A 31 -8.60 -0.90 25.62
N PHE A 32 -9.08 -0.61 24.40
CA PHE A 32 -10.18 0.36 24.21
C PHE A 32 -11.51 -0.30 23.82
N PHE A 33 -11.52 -1.48 23.22
CA PHE A 33 -12.73 -2.08 22.65
C PHE A 33 -13.12 -3.36 23.40
N ARG A 34 -13.96 -3.20 24.43
CA ARG A 34 -14.55 -4.34 25.18
C ARG A 34 -15.74 -4.99 24.47
N ARG A 35 -16.37 -4.30 23.51
CA ARG A 35 -17.50 -4.82 22.73
C ARG A 35 -17.02 -5.25 21.34
N PRO A 36 -17.31 -6.50 20.91
CA PRO A 36 -16.76 -7.07 19.68
C PRO A 36 -17.21 -6.32 18.43
N LEU A 37 -18.47 -5.86 18.39
CA LEU A 37 -19.01 -5.15 17.22
C LEU A 37 -18.37 -3.76 17.02
N SER A 38 -18.15 -3.00 18.09
CA SER A 38 -17.53 -1.67 17.98
C SER A 38 -16.06 -1.74 17.58
N GLY A 39 -15.34 -2.76 18.08
CA GLY A 39 -13.95 -3.01 17.66
C GLY A 39 -13.89 -3.37 16.19
N PHE A 40 -14.73 -4.31 15.73
CA PHE A 40 -14.80 -4.70 14.32
C PHE A 40 -15.10 -3.51 13.40
N LEU A 41 -16.10 -2.69 13.72
CA LEU A 41 -16.48 -1.54 12.90
C LEU A 41 -15.36 -0.49 12.83
N TYR A 42 -14.72 -0.18 13.97
CA TYR A 42 -13.60 0.74 14.03
C TYR A 42 -12.45 0.28 13.13
N HIS A 43 -12.04 -0.99 13.28
CA HIS A 43 -10.95 -1.54 12.49
C HIS A 43 -11.30 -1.64 11.00
N SER A 44 -12.57 -1.89 10.66
CA SER A 44 -13.05 -1.92 9.27
C SER A 44 -12.98 -0.56 8.60
N VAL A 45 -13.41 0.50 9.28
CA VAL A 45 -13.37 1.87 8.73
C VAL A 45 -11.92 2.30 8.46
N ILE A 46 -11.02 2.09 9.42
CA ILE A 46 -9.61 2.46 9.24
C ILE A 46 -8.94 1.56 8.21
N GLY A 47 -9.21 0.26 8.23
CA GLY A 47 -8.69 -0.68 7.23
C GLY A 47 -9.07 -0.29 5.80
N VAL A 48 -10.32 0.13 5.58
CA VAL A 48 -10.75 0.66 4.27
C VAL A 48 -10.02 1.95 3.91
N ALA A 49 -9.85 2.88 4.87
CA ALA A 49 -9.12 4.12 4.63
C ALA A 49 -7.66 3.85 4.22
N CYS A 50 -6.96 2.98 4.95
CA CYS A 50 -5.60 2.55 4.62
C CYS A 50 -5.53 1.85 3.26
N PHE A 51 -6.50 0.98 2.95
CA PHE A 51 -6.57 0.29 1.67
C PHE A 51 -6.72 1.23 0.47
N VAL A 52 -7.59 2.24 0.58
CA VAL A 52 -7.75 3.27 -0.47
C VAL A 52 -6.44 4.05 -0.66
N LEU A 53 -5.76 4.42 0.42
CA LEU A 53 -4.48 5.11 0.36
C LEU A 53 -3.38 4.25 -0.28
N ALA A 54 -3.33 2.96 0.05
CA ALA A 54 -2.36 2.03 -0.53
C ALA A 54 -2.59 1.82 -2.03
N ILE A 55 -3.83 1.56 -2.47
CA ILE A 55 -4.13 1.42 -3.90
C ILE A 55 -3.84 2.71 -4.67
N GLY A 56 -4.24 3.86 -4.12
CA GLY A 56 -4.00 5.15 -4.75
C GLY A 56 -2.50 5.45 -4.89
N GLY A 57 -1.73 5.21 -3.82
CA GLY A 57 -0.27 5.41 -3.80
C GLY A 57 0.46 4.51 -4.79
N GLY A 58 0.22 3.19 -4.72
CA GLY A 58 0.86 2.21 -5.60
C GLY A 58 0.50 2.39 -7.07
N GLY A 59 -0.75 2.78 -7.37
CA GLY A 59 -1.19 3.08 -8.74
C GLY A 59 -0.43 4.26 -9.35
N VAL A 60 -0.36 5.38 -8.61
CA VAL A 60 0.37 6.58 -9.05
C VAL A 60 1.87 6.28 -9.24
N GLN A 61 2.48 5.52 -8.34
CA GLN A 61 3.88 5.14 -8.43
C GLN A 61 4.15 4.25 -9.65
N ASN A 62 3.28 3.28 -9.93
CA ASN A 62 3.40 2.40 -11.08
C ASN A 62 3.28 3.17 -12.41
N ASP A 63 2.35 4.11 -12.50
CA ASP A 63 2.22 4.99 -13.67
C ASP A 63 3.47 5.88 -13.84
N GLY A 64 4.04 6.37 -12.73
CA GLY A 64 5.32 7.09 -12.75
C GLY A 64 6.48 6.25 -13.31
N TYR A 65 6.60 4.98 -12.91
CA TYR A 65 7.62 4.08 -13.45
C TYR A 65 7.42 3.76 -14.94
N LYS A 66 6.17 3.64 -15.38
CA LYS A 66 5.86 3.50 -16.80
C LYS A 66 6.27 4.74 -17.60
N ASN A 67 6.00 5.93 -17.06
CA ASN A 67 6.40 7.19 -17.69
C ASN A 67 7.93 7.32 -17.73
N LEU A 68 8.63 6.90 -16.68
CA LEU A 68 10.10 6.84 -16.66
C LEU A 68 10.66 5.99 -17.80
N GLU A 69 10.07 4.82 -18.08
CA GLU A 69 10.50 3.98 -19.20
C GLU A 69 10.28 4.68 -20.56
N ILE A 70 9.15 5.37 -20.73
CA ILE A 70 8.86 6.14 -21.95
C ILE A 70 9.88 7.27 -22.11
N ILE A 71 10.15 8.05 -21.06
CA ILE A 71 11.11 9.16 -21.10
C ILE A 71 12.52 8.65 -21.43
N ARG A 72 12.99 7.57 -20.78
CA ARG A 72 14.29 6.95 -21.11
C ARG A 72 14.38 6.55 -22.58
N ASN A 73 13.32 5.96 -23.12
CA ASN A 73 13.28 5.57 -24.53
C ASN A 73 13.31 6.79 -25.47
N LEU A 74 12.69 7.92 -25.10
CA LEU A 74 12.73 9.16 -25.88
C LEU A 74 14.11 9.82 -25.84
N GLU A 75 14.78 9.79 -24.69
CA GLU A 75 16.15 10.30 -24.53
C GLU A 75 17.16 9.52 -25.37
N GLN A 76 17.10 8.19 -25.32
CA GLN A 76 17.97 7.33 -26.12
C GLN A 76 17.81 7.58 -27.62
N LYS A 77 16.63 8.01 -28.05
CA LYS A 77 16.32 8.36 -29.45
C LYS A 77 16.61 9.83 -29.77
N GLY A 78 17.00 10.66 -28.79
CA GLY A 78 17.21 12.09 -28.96
C GLY A 78 15.94 12.89 -29.30
N LEU A 79 14.76 12.36 -28.94
CA LEU A 79 13.46 12.95 -29.27
C LEU A 79 12.81 13.69 -28.10
N LEU A 80 13.41 13.64 -26.91
CA LEU A 80 12.79 14.17 -25.69
C LEU A 80 12.46 15.67 -25.80
N ASP A 81 13.41 16.49 -26.28
CA ASP A 81 13.22 17.94 -26.41
C ASP A 81 12.10 18.33 -27.38
N ASP A 82 11.84 17.51 -28.40
CA ASP A 82 10.75 17.71 -29.36
C ASP A 82 9.40 17.34 -28.73
N VAL A 83 9.38 16.22 -28.01
CA VAL A 83 8.18 15.75 -27.30
C VAL A 83 7.76 16.70 -26.19
N ILE A 84 8.70 17.28 -25.44
CA ILE A 84 8.40 18.29 -24.41
C ILE A 84 7.70 19.51 -25.01
N LYS A 85 8.02 19.89 -26.25
CA LYS A 85 7.37 21.02 -26.95
C LYS A 85 6.01 20.66 -27.51
N HIS A 86 5.73 19.38 -27.74
CA HIS A 86 4.49 18.87 -28.34
C HIS A 86 3.91 17.66 -27.59
N PRO A 87 3.53 17.81 -26.31
CA PRO A 87 3.19 16.66 -25.47
C PRO A 87 1.70 16.24 -25.62
N GLU A 88 0.95 16.88 -26.52
CA GLU A 88 -0.49 16.70 -26.81
C GLU A 88 -0.91 15.24 -27.08
N LYS A 89 0.02 14.41 -27.55
CA LYS A 89 -0.23 12.99 -27.88
C LYS A 89 -0.21 12.07 -26.67
N TYR A 90 0.22 12.57 -25.51
CA TYR A 90 0.35 11.81 -24.28
C TYR A 90 -0.81 12.11 -23.32
N ASP A 91 -1.06 11.19 -22.40
CA ASP A 91 -2.08 11.37 -21.38
C ASP A 91 -1.75 12.53 -20.43
N HIS A 92 -2.68 12.88 -19.55
CA HIS A 92 -2.50 13.99 -18.62
C HIS A 92 -1.31 13.79 -17.67
N MET A 93 -1.04 12.55 -17.25
CA MET A 93 -0.03 12.26 -16.24
C MET A 93 1.37 12.35 -16.84
N MET A 94 1.58 11.75 -18.02
CA MET A 94 2.81 11.86 -18.77
C MET A 94 3.09 13.32 -19.20
N ARG A 95 2.05 14.10 -19.52
CA ARG A 95 2.21 15.54 -19.78
C ARG A 95 2.75 16.29 -18.56
N ALA A 96 2.17 16.05 -17.39
CA ALA A 96 2.64 16.65 -16.14
C ALA A 96 4.10 16.24 -15.84
N ASP A 97 4.45 14.96 -16.04
CA ASP A 97 5.81 14.48 -15.82
C ASP A 97 6.81 15.11 -16.81
N LEU A 98 6.44 15.26 -18.09
CA LEU A 98 7.26 15.94 -19.10
C LEU A 98 7.45 17.44 -18.82
N GLU A 99 6.47 18.10 -18.20
CA GLU A 99 6.58 19.50 -17.78
C GLU A 99 7.46 19.66 -16.53
N GLN A 100 7.36 18.73 -15.59
CA GLN A 100 8.02 18.82 -14.29
C GLN A 100 9.47 18.30 -14.32
N PHE A 101 9.74 17.25 -15.09
CA PHE A 101 11.03 16.55 -15.11
C PHE A 101 11.76 16.75 -16.43
N LYS A 102 12.99 17.28 -16.35
CA LYS A 102 13.81 17.64 -17.52
C LYS A 102 14.44 16.43 -18.22
N ASN A 103 14.52 15.30 -17.53
CA ASN A 103 15.14 14.07 -18.02
C ASN A 103 14.68 12.87 -17.16
N SER A 104 15.03 11.66 -17.59
CA SER A 104 14.71 10.42 -16.89
C SER A 104 15.36 10.32 -15.52
N GLN A 105 16.58 10.85 -15.35
CA GLN A 105 17.28 10.80 -14.05
C GLN A 105 16.52 11.57 -12.98
N ASN A 106 16.03 12.77 -13.31
CA ASN A 106 15.25 13.61 -12.41
C ASN A 106 13.94 12.94 -11.98
N LEU A 107 13.27 12.23 -12.89
CA LEU A 107 12.06 11.46 -12.57
C LEU A 107 12.40 10.21 -11.75
N GLU A 108 13.48 9.49 -12.08
CA GLU A 108 13.92 8.33 -11.31
C GLU A 108 14.28 8.69 -9.87
N ASP A 109 15.03 9.77 -9.67
CA ASP A 109 15.40 10.26 -8.35
C ASP A 109 14.17 10.67 -7.54
N TYR A 110 13.17 11.25 -8.21
CA TYR A 110 11.88 11.58 -7.61
C TYR A 110 11.15 10.30 -7.16
N LEU A 111 10.95 9.33 -8.06
CA LEU A 111 10.23 8.10 -7.75
C LEU A 111 10.89 7.33 -6.59
N ARG A 112 12.21 7.15 -6.64
CA ARG A 112 12.98 6.49 -5.57
C ARG A 112 12.84 7.15 -4.21
N LYS A 113 12.68 8.47 -4.17
CA LYS A 113 12.47 9.19 -2.90
C LYS A 113 11.13 8.84 -2.26
N TYR A 114 10.12 8.52 -3.04
CA TYR A 114 8.77 8.20 -2.56
C TYR A 114 8.50 6.70 -2.43
N ASP A 115 9.36 5.83 -3.01
CA ASP A 115 9.22 4.37 -2.92
C ASP A 115 9.03 3.90 -1.47
N SER A 116 9.91 4.35 -0.57
CA SER A 116 9.86 3.92 0.84
C SER A 116 8.56 4.29 1.54
N ASP A 117 7.94 5.41 1.16
CA ASP A 117 6.69 5.86 1.75
C ASP A 117 5.50 5.04 1.24
N VAL A 118 5.49 4.70 -0.05
CA VAL A 118 4.47 3.84 -0.63
C VAL A 118 4.58 2.42 -0.07
N ASP A 119 5.78 1.85 -0.07
CA ASP A 119 6.06 0.53 0.51
C ASP A 119 5.61 0.45 1.98
N ARG A 120 5.87 1.51 2.75
CA ARG A 120 5.44 1.60 4.14
C ARG A 120 3.91 1.66 4.26
N ASN A 121 3.23 2.42 3.42
CA ASN A 121 1.76 2.52 3.43
C ASN A 121 1.10 1.20 3.02
N GLU A 122 1.66 0.50 2.04
CA GLU A 122 1.24 -0.84 1.66
C GLU A 122 1.47 -1.83 2.81
N ALA A 123 2.65 -1.80 3.44
CA ALA A 123 2.97 -2.63 4.60
C ALA A 123 1.99 -2.40 5.79
N VAL A 124 1.65 -1.14 6.09
CA VAL A 124 0.64 -0.81 7.11
C VAL A 124 -0.72 -1.40 6.73
N THR A 125 -1.12 -1.28 5.46
CA THR A 125 -2.38 -1.84 4.95
C THR A 125 -2.42 -3.36 5.08
N VAL A 126 -1.32 -4.05 4.81
CA VAL A 126 -1.19 -5.50 5.04
C VAL A 126 -1.33 -5.83 6.53
N GLY A 127 -0.71 -5.04 7.42
CA GLY A 127 -0.91 -5.16 8.86
C GLY A 127 -2.39 -5.06 9.27
N TRP A 128 -3.13 -4.13 8.67
CA TRP A 128 -4.57 -3.98 8.86
C TRP A 128 -5.40 -5.17 8.37
N LEU A 129 -5.01 -5.82 7.26
CA LEU A 129 -5.67 -7.03 6.78
C LEU A 129 -5.58 -8.16 7.82
N PHE A 130 -4.44 -8.33 8.49
CA PHE A 130 -4.29 -9.30 9.57
C PHE A 130 -5.18 -8.99 10.77
N VAL A 131 -5.35 -7.71 11.11
CA VAL A 131 -6.25 -7.29 12.19
C VAL A 131 -7.70 -7.62 11.83
N LEU A 132 -8.15 -7.30 10.62
CA LEU A 132 -9.50 -7.63 10.16
C LEU A 132 -9.75 -9.13 10.13
N PHE A 133 -8.77 -9.91 9.68
CA PHE A 133 -8.85 -11.36 9.74
C PHE A 133 -8.99 -11.87 11.18
N SER A 134 -8.21 -11.32 12.12
CA SER A 134 -8.31 -11.67 13.53
C SER A 134 -9.68 -11.34 14.14
N GLU A 135 -10.28 -10.21 13.75
CA GLU A 135 -11.61 -9.81 14.18
C GLU A 135 -12.67 -10.75 13.63
N PHE A 136 -12.55 -11.16 12.36
CA PHE A 136 -13.44 -12.15 11.76
C PHE A 136 -13.38 -13.50 12.50
N CYS A 137 -12.18 -14.00 12.80
CA CYS A 137 -12.01 -15.23 13.58
C CYS A 137 -12.68 -15.13 14.96
N LEU A 138 -12.56 -13.98 15.64
CA LEU A 138 -13.16 -13.80 16.96
C LEU A 138 -14.67 -13.64 16.92
N GLY A 139 -15.20 -13.01 15.88
CA GLY A 139 -16.64 -13.00 15.59
C GLY A 139 -17.19 -14.42 15.42
N LEU A 140 -16.50 -15.27 14.65
CA LEU A 140 -16.87 -16.68 14.47
C LEU A 140 -16.85 -17.46 15.79
N VAL A 141 -15.80 -17.30 16.61
CA VAL A 141 -15.73 -17.94 17.93
C VAL A 141 -16.87 -17.50 18.84
N ALA A 142 -17.20 -16.20 18.84
CA ALA A 142 -18.32 -15.67 19.62
C ALA A 142 -19.67 -16.25 19.17
N LEU A 143 -19.88 -16.37 17.85
CA LEU A 143 -21.07 -17.02 17.28
C LEU A 143 -21.16 -18.48 17.72
N ILE A 144 -20.09 -19.27 17.56
CA ILE A 144 -20.05 -20.69 17.94
C ILE A 144 -20.36 -20.87 19.44
N ARG A 145 -19.81 -20.01 20.30
CA ARG A 145 -20.08 -20.03 21.76
C ARG A 145 -21.51 -19.62 22.09
N GLY A 146 -22.05 -18.59 21.43
CA GLY A 146 -23.44 -18.19 21.56
C GLY A 146 -24.41 -19.32 21.18
N PHE A 147 -24.13 -20.03 20.08
CA PHE A 147 -24.91 -21.20 19.67
C PHE A 147 -24.83 -22.38 20.66
N HIS A 148 -23.68 -22.59 21.32
CA HIS A 148 -23.55 -23.62 22.37
C HIS A 148 -24.19 -23.21 23.70
N GLY A 149 -24.25 -21.91 24.02
CA GLY A 149 -24.91 -21.40 25.22
C GLY A 149 -26.44 -21.46 25.17
N ILE A 150 -27.03 -21.46 23.97
CA ILE A 150 -28.49 -21.58 23.75
C ILE A 150 -28.96 -23.05 23.81
N ARG A 151 -28.05 -24.03 23.76
CA ARG A 151 -28.36 -25.48 23.81
C ARG A 151 -28.31 -26.10 25.21
N LYS A 152 -28.20 -25.30 26.27
CA LYS A 152 -28.36 -25.72 27.67
C LYS A 152 -29.61 -25.08 28.26
#